data_AF-A0A7W4BUQ6-F1
#
_entry.id   AF-A0A7W4BUQ6-F1
#
_cell.length_a   1.000
_cell.length_b   1.000
_cell.length_c   1.000
_cell.angle_alpha   90.00
_cell.angle_beta   90.00
_cell.angle_gamma   90.00
#
_symmetry.space_group_name_H-M   'P 1'
#
loop_
_entity.id
_entity.type
_entity.pdbx_description
1 polymer ?
#
loop_
_entity_poly.entity_id
_entity_poly.type
_entity_poly.pdbx_seq_one_letter_code
_entity_poly.pdbx_strand_id
1 'polypeptide(L)'
;MSTVKSDTSHHCDNLEGSIKEAVEADKDIRETVRCITLKALSEGKLDLNEITQIAGRVVKGAGLGAHGRNSQDKLVKAVAGLDDALCSAAEACKLAVEEASSHVNTFSKQDLDRAINDLSELEAMFLDTLKEVAKKANETVSDTLNDLVRHGRVSGTAVGQKTTEIATLLNQQFSERLSDTVSAGVDSAAKVTSNLAYAAAGFLDALGQKLNQKSTSNPAPNKSK
;
A
#
# COMPACT_ATOMS: atom_id res chain seq x y z
N MET A 1 40.54 -15.10 -2.25
CA MET A 1 40.38 -13.65 -2.43
C MET A 1 39.85 -13.42 -3.83
N SER A 2 38.52 -13.45 -3.98
CA SER A 2 37.83 -13.03 -5.21
C SER A 2 36.49 -12.42 -4.80
N THR A 3 36.39 -11.15 -5.14
CA THR A 3 35.36 -10.14 -4.91
C THR A 3 33.91 -10.61 -5.03
N VAL A 4 33.18 -10.57 -3.91
CA VAL A 4 31.73 -10.35 -3.89
C VAL A 4 31.51 -8.92 -4.36
N LYS A 5 31.06 -8.77 -5.60
CA LYS A 5 30.75 -7.48 -6.22
C LYS A 5 29.28 -7.19 -5.94
N SER A 6 29.10 -6.16 -5.13
CA SER A 6 27.91 -5.35 -4.89
C SER A 6 26.85 -5.39 -6.01
N ASP A 7 25.76 -6.13 -5.78
CA ASP A 7 24.54 -6.11 -6.62
C ASP A 7 23.31 -5.65 -5.81
N THR A 8 23.51 -4.70 -4.89
CA THR A 8 22.41 -4.15 -4.07
C THR A 8 21.90 -2.80 -4.59
N SER A 9 22.33 -2.37 -5.78
CA SER A 9 22.08 -1.01 -6.29
C SER A 9 21.15 -0.92 -7.49
N HIS A 10 20.45 -2.00 -7.88
CA HIS A 10 19.61 -2.03 -9.10
C HIS A 10 18.11 -2.34 -8.88
N HIS A 11 17.63 -2.48 -7.64
CA HIS A 11 16.29 -3.07 -7.42
C HIS A 11 15.11 -2.08 -7.44
N CYS A 12 15.31 -0.78 -7.10
CA CYS A 12 14.22 0.20 -7.06
C CYS A 12 13.93 0.92 -8.40
N ASP A 13 14.89 0.91 -9.32
CA ASP A 13 14.77 1.62 -10.60
C ASP A 13 13.90 0.90 -11.62
N ASN A 14 13.50 -0.35 -11.36
CA ASN A 14 12.69 -1.15 -12.30
C ASN A 14 11.30 -1.54 -11.76
N LEU A 15 10.71 -0.78 -10.83
CA LEU A 15 9.35 -1.09 -10.34
C LEU A 15 8.33 -1.22 -11.49
N GLU A 16 8.32 -0.26 -12.42
CA GLU A 16 7.41 -0.27 -13.57
C GLU A 16 7.62 -1.52 -14.44
N GLY A 17 8.87 -1.90 -14.72
CA GLY A 17 9.18 -3.08 -15.52
C GLY A 17 8.90 -4.39 -14.80
N SER A 18 9.16 -4.49 -13.49
CA SER A 18 8.80 -5.67 -12.69
C SER A 18 7.28 -5.90 -12.65
N ILE A 19 6.49 -4.82 -12.56
CA ILE A 19 5.03 -4.93 -12.65
C ILE A 19 4.61 -5.34 -14.06
N LYS A 20 5.20 -4.73 -15.10
CA LYS A 20 4.94 -5.12 -16.49
C LYS A 20 5.18 -6.62 -16.69
N GLU A 21 6.35 -7.13 -16.31
CA GLU A 21 6.72 -8.53 -16.43
C GLU A 21 5.76 -9.45 -15.65
N ALA A 22 5.37 -9.06 -14.44
CA ALA A 22 4.40 -9.81 -13.63
C ALA A 22 3.02 -9.92 -14.30
N VAL A 23 2.55 -8.85 -14.94
CA VAL A 23 1.28 -8.84 -15.67
C VAL A 23 1.37 -9.63 -16.99
N GLU A 24 2.50 -9.53 -17.69
CA GLU A 24 2.75 -10.31 -18.91
C GLU A 24 2.77 -11.82 -18.64
N ALA A 25 3.37 -12.24 -17.52
CA ALA A 25 3.45 -13.63 -17.11
C ALA A 25 2.09 -14.28 -16.82
N ASP A 26 1.05 -13.48 -16.56
CA ASP A 26 -0.35 -13.92 -16.34
C ASP A 26 -0.53 -14.98 -15.24
N LYS A 27 0.32 -14.93 -14.21
CA LYS A 27 0.29 -15.85 -13.08
C LYS A 27 0.00 -15.07 -11.80
N ASP A 28 -1.15 -15.36 -11.18
CA ASP A 28 -1.57 -14.75 -9.90
C ASP A 28 -1.35 -13.23 -9.86
N ILE A 29 -1.71 -12.54 -10.95
CA ILE A 29 -1.37 -11.12 -11.19
C ILE A 29 -1.64 -10.24 -9.97
N ARG A 30 -2.83 -10.37 -9.38
CA ARG A 30 -3.26 -9.58 -8.22
C ARG A 30 -2.27 -9.70 -7.05
N GLU A 31 -1.93 -10.93 -6.67
CA GLU A 31 -1.04 -11.18 -5.54
C GLU A 31 0.42 -10.80 -5.85
N THR A 32 0.88 -11.07 -7.08
CA THR A 32 2.24 -10.70 -7.49
C THR A 32 2.43 -9.18 -7.50
N VAL A 33 1.46 -8.44 -8.05
CA VAL A 33 1.47 -6.97 -8.04
C VAL A 33 1.40 -6.44 -6.61
N ARG A 34 0.56 -7.03 -5.76
CA ARG A 34 0.49 -6.67 -4.34
C ARG A 34 1.85 -6.82 -3.66
N CYS A 35 2.52 -7.97 -3.81
CA CYS A 35 3.83 -8.24 -3.22
C CYS A 35 4.91 -7.25 -3.68
N ILE A 36 5.01 -7.01 -4.99
CA ILE A 36 5.99 -6.06 -5.55
C ILE A 36 5.73 -4.65 -5.01
N THR A 37 4.46 -4.25 -4.95
CA THR A 37 4.07 -2.93 -4.44
C THR A 37 4.38 -2.78 -2.95
N LEU A 38 4.09 -3.80 -2.13
CA LEU A 38 4.40 -3.77 -0.69
C LEU A 38 5.89 -3.64 -0.42
N LYS A 39 6.72 -4.33 -1.21
CA LYS A 39 8.17 -4.19 -1.13
C LYS A 39 8.63 -2.77 -1.49
N ALA A 40 8.09 -2.19 -2.57
CA ALA A 40 8.42 -0.82 -2.94
C ALA A 40 8.00 0.19 -1.87
N LEU A 41 6.85 -0.03 -1.22
CA LEU A 41 6.35 0.81 -0.14
C LEU A 41 7.19 0.67 1.14
N SER A 42 7.69 -0.53 1.47
CA SER A 42 8.53 -0.73 2.65
C SER A 42 9.95 -0.16 2.49
N GLU A 43 10.46 -0.07 1.26
CA GLU A 43 11.77 0.53 0.95
C GLU A 43 11.71 2.06 0.85
N GLY A 44 10.51 2.62 0.62
CA GLY A 44 10.28 4.06 0.43
C GLY A 44 9.98 4.83 1.72
N LYS A 45 9.72 6.13 1.58
CA LYS A 45 9.13 6.95 2.64
C LYS A 45 7.61 6.74 2.59
N LEU A 46 7.01 6.30 3.69
CA LEU A 46 5.54 6.14 3.76
C LEU A 46 4.84 7.49 3.97
N ASP A 47 4.99 8.38 3.00
CA ASP A 47 4.22 9.61 2.87
C ASP A 47 3.37 9.58 1.60
N LEU A 48 2.30 10.39 1.56
CA LEU A 48 1.31 10.34 0.49
C LEU A 48 1.91 10.63 -0.90
N ASN A 49 2.93 11.48 -1.00
CA ASN A 49 3.55 11.83 -2.27
C ASN A 49 4.37 10.66 -2.82
N GLU A 50 5.16 9.97 -1.99
CA GLU A 50 5.90 8.79 -2.41
C GLU A 50 4.97 7.62 -2.75
N ILE A 51 3.91 7.41 -1.95
CA ILE A 51 2.87 6.41 -2.24
C ILE A 51 2.22 6.69 -3.60
N THR A 52 1.89 7.95 -3.89
CA THR A 52 1.33 8.36 -5.20
C THR A 52 2.27 8.03 -6.36
N GLN A 53 3.58 8.28 -6.19
CA GLN A 53 4.58 7.98 -7.22
C GLN A 53 4.73 6.47 -7.45
N ILE A 54 4.74 5.67 -6.37
CA ILE A 54 4.79 4.20 -6.44
C ILE A 54 3.52 3.69 -7.13
N ALA A 55 2.34 4.09 -6.69
CA ALA A 55 1.06 3.71 -7.30
C ALA A 55 1.03 4.06 -8.79
N GLY A 56 1.48 5.27 -9.17
CA GLY A 56 1.56 5.69 -10.56
C GLY A 56 2.47 4.80 -11.41
N ARG A 57 3.64 4.39 -10.90
CA ARG A 57 4.55 3.45 -11.58
C ARG A 57 3.93 2.05 -11.70
N VAL A 58 3.22 1.59 -10.67
CA VAL A 58 2.53 0.29 -10.69
C VAL A 58 1.43 0.28 -11.77
N VAL A 59 0.56 1.30 -11.81
CA VAL A 59 -0.53 1.36 -12.79
C VAL A 59 0.00 1.48 -14.21
N LYS A 60 1.07 2.26 -14.42
CA LYS A 60 1.74 2.35 -15.73
C LYS A 60 2.32 1.00 -16.17
N GLY A 61 3.08 0.34 -15.30
CA GLY A 61 3.65 -0.98 -15.57
C GLY A 61 2.57 -2.00 -15.88
N ALA A 62 1.45 -1.95 -15.13
CA ALA A 62 0.32 -2.83 -15.36
C ALA A 62 -0.33 -2.60 -16.73
N GLY A 63 -0.52 -1.33 -17.12
CA GLY A 63 -1.01 -0.97 -18.46
C GLY A 63 -0.08 -1.42 -19.58
N LEU A 64 1.24 -1.35 -19.38
CA LEU A 64 2.23 -1.81 -20.36
C LEU A 64 2.26 -3.34 -20.50
N GLY A 65 2.04 -4.08 -19.41
CA GLY A 65 2.02 -5.55 -19.43
C GLY A 65 0.67 -6.15 -19.82
N ALA A 66 -0.40 -5.36 -19.75
CA ALA A 66 -1.75 -5.75 -20.11
C ALA A 66 -1.99 -5.67 -21.63
N HIS A 67 -1.39 -6.60 -22.38
CA HIS A 67 -1.62 -6.76 -23.82
C HIS A 67 -2.06 -8.17 -24.20
N GLY A 68 -2.49 -8.32 -25.45
CA GLY A 68 -2.96 -9.59 -26.00
C GLY A 68 -4.37 -9.97 -25.52
N ARG A 69 -4.65 -11.28 -25.49
CA ARG A 69 -5.94 -11.79 -25.01
C ARG A 69 -6.12 -11.46 -23.52
N ASN A 70 -7.33 -11.04 -23.15
CA ASN A 70 -7.71 -10.71 -21.78
C ASN A 70 -6.95 -9.52 -21.17
N SER A 71 -6.40 -8.60 -21.98
CA SER A 71 -5.70 -7.39 -21.52
C SER A 71 -6.48 -6.63 -20.43
N GLN A 72 -7.78 -6.45 -20.62
CA GLN A 72 -8.66 -5.80 -19.65
C GLN A 72 -8.68 -6.53 -18.29
N ASP A 73 -8.88 -7.84 -18.28
CA ASP A 73 -8.91 -8.65 -17.05
C ASP A 73 -7.56 -8.64 -16.32
N LYS A 74 -6.45 -8.71 -17.06
CA LYS A 74 -5.10 -8.57 -16.51
C LYS A 74 -4.90 -7.24 -15.81
N LEU A 75 -5.31 -6.14 -16.45
CA LEU A 75 -5.22 -4.80 -15.90
C LEU A 75 -6.10 -4.64 -14.65
N VAL A 76 -7.34 -5.15 -14.68
CA VAL A 76 -8.25 -5.16 -13.53
C VAL A 76 -7.64 -5.89 -12.33
N LYS A 77 -7.06 -7.09 -12.56
CA LYS A 77 -6.38 -7.86 -11.51
C LYS A 77 -5.17 -7.12 -10.94
N ALA A 78 -4.38 -6.47 -11.79
CA ALA A 78 -3.21 -5.71 -11.36
C ALA A 78 -3.62 -4.50 -10.51
N VAL A 79 -4.64 -3.74 -10.94
CA VAL A 79 -5.17 -2.59 -10.18
C VAL A 79 -5.76 -3.04 -8.84
N ALA A 80 -6.45 -4.19 -8.80
CA ALA A 80 -6.91 -4.77 -7.54
C ALA A 80 -5.75 -5.17 -6.61
N GLY A 81 -4.60 -5.61 -7.16
CA GLY A 81 -3.40 -5.91 -6.37
C GLY A 81 -2.77 -4.66 -5.75
N LEU A 82 -2.80 -3.53 -6.48
CA LEU A 82 -2.40 -2.23 -5.95
C LEU A 82 -3.35 -1.77 -4.82
N ASP A 83 -4.67 -1.88 -5.02
CA ASP A 83 -5.68 -1.55 -3.99
C ASP A 83 -5.46 -2.37 -2.69
N ASP A 84 -5.19 -3.68 -2.81
CA ASP A 84 -4.85 -4.53 -1.66
C ASP A 84 -3.54 -4.14 -0.98
N ALA A 85 -2.54 -3.67 -1.75
CA ALA A 85 -1.28 -3.21 -1.19
C ALA A 85 -1.48 -1.91 -0.40
N LEU A 86 -2.32 -1.00 -0.89
CA LEU A 86 -2.69 0.22 -0.16
C LEU A 86 -3.51 -0.08 1.10
N CYS A 87 -4.42 -1.07 1.06
CA CYS A 87 -5.08 -1.57 2.28
C CYS A 87 -4.06 -2.03 3.33
N SER A 88 -3.07 -2.80 2.90
CA SER A 88 -2.04 -3.34 3.77
C SER A 88 -1.14 -2.24 4.36
N ALA A 89 -0.86 -1.18 3.57
CA ALA A 89 -0.15 0.00 4.04
C ALA A 89 -0.97 0.78 5.08
N ALA A 90 -2.27 0.96 4.86
CA ALA A 90 -3.17 1.55 5.83
C ALA A 90 -3.19 0.76 7.16
N GLU A 91 -3.25 -0.58 7.09
CA GLU A 91 -3.16 -1.45 8.26
C GLU A 91 -1.83 -1.31 9.00
N ALA A 92 -0.71 -1.23 8.28
CA ALA A 92 0.61 -1.00 8.88
C ALA A 92 0.69 0.37 9.59
N CYS A 93 0.13 1.42 8.98
CA CYS A 93 0.03 2.75 9.60
C CYS A 93 -0.83 2.72 10.86
N LYS A 94 -1.97 2.01 10.84
CA LYS A 94 -2.80 1.80 12.04
C LYS A 94 -1.98 1.18 13.17
N LEU A 95 -1.26 0.09 12.91
CA LEU A 95 -0.45 -0.59 13.92
C LEU A 95 0.66 0.33 14.46
N ALA A 96 1.29 1.13 13.61
CA ALA A 96 2.27 2.12 14.03
C ALA A 96 1.67 3.20 14.95
N VAL A 97 0.44 3.66 14.65
CA VAL A 97 -0.29 4.61 15.50
C VAL A 97 -0.70 3.97 16.83
N GLU A 98 -1.20 2.73 16.82
CA GLU A 98 -1.54 1.99 18.04
C GLU A 98 -0.31 1.83 18.95
N GLU A 99 0.83 1.44 18.39
CA GLU A 99 2.11 1.34 19.11
C GLU A 99 2.52 2.70 19.68
N ALA A 100 2.57 3.75 18.86
CA ALA A 100 2.96 5.10 19.30
C ALA A 100 2.03 5.64 20.41
N SER A 101 0.74 5.40 20.30
CA SER A 101 -0.27 5.82 21.29
C SER A 101 -0.20 5.06 22.61
N SER A 102 0.41 3.86 22.63
CA SER A 102 0.64 3.11 23.86
C SER A 102 1.75 3.72 24.72
N HIS A 103 2.64 4.53 24.12
CA HIS A 103 3.70 5.26 24.80
C HIS A 103 3.19 6.61 25.29
N VAL A 104 2.66 6.61 26.52
CA VAL A 104 1.81 7.63 27.22
C VAL A 104 2.26 9.10 27.12
N ASN A 105 3.52 9.40 26.82
CA ASN A 105 4.04 10.78 26.80
C ASN A 105 4.33 11.37 25.41
N THR A 106 3.96 10.71 24.31
CA THR A 106 4.51 11.07 22.98
C THR A 106 3.53 11.26 21.83
N PHE A 107 2.26 10.89 21.97
CA PHE A 107 1.29 10.96 20.87
C PHE A 107 0.10 11.87 21.19
N SER A 108 -0.02 12.99 20.48
CA SER A 108 -1.08 13.99 20.72
C SER A 108 -2.34 13.72 19.89
N LYS A 109 -3.46 14.35 20.27
CA LYS A 109 -4.68 14.36 19.44
C LYS A 109 -4.41 14.93 18.03
N GLN A 110 -3.55 15.94 17.92
CA GLN A 110 -3.19 16.52 16.63
C GLN A 110 -2.43 15.54 15.74
N ASP A 111 -1.57 14.70 16.31
CA ASP A 111 -0.85 13.66 15.57
C ASP A 111 -1.79 12.55 15.11
N LEU A 112 -2.78 12.19 15.95
CA LEU A 112 -3.84 11.26 15.58
C LEU A 112 -4.69 11.79 14.43
N ASP A 113 -5.19 13.01 14.55
CA ASP A 113 -6.03 13.64 13.53
C ASP A 113 -5.29 13.74 12.20
N ARG A 114 -3.97 14.04 12.23
CA ARG A 114 -3.12 14.00 11.03
C ARG A 114 -3.06 12.59 10.42
N ALA A 115 -2.77 11.56 11.22
CA ALA A 115 -2.68 10.20 10.70
C ALA A 115 -4.01 9.71 10.10
N ILE A 116 -5.14 10.07 10.69
CA ILE A 116 -6.48 9.76 10.17
C ILE A 116 -6.74 10.50 8.85
N ASN A 117 -6.35 11.78 8.75
CA ASN A 117 -6.49 12.54 7.52
C ASN A 117 -5.65 11.92 6.39
N ASP A 118 -4.39 11.59 6.65
CA ASP A 118 -3.50 10.96 5.66
C ASP A 118 -4.07 9.61 5.17
N LEU A 119 -4.66 8.81 6.07
CA LEU A 119 -5.35 7.57 5.71
C LEU A 119 -6.61 7.82 4.86
N SER A 120 -7.38 8.84 5.20
CA SER A 120 -8.63 9.18 4.50
C SER A 120 -8.37 9.66 3.06
N GLU A 121 -7.18 10.19 2.78
CA GLU A 121 -6.78 10.64 1.44
C GLU A 121 -6.35 9.49 0.50
N LEU A 122 -6.11 8.28 1.01
CA LEU A 122 -5.58 7.17 0.20
C LEU A 122 -6.51 6.73 -0.93
N GLU A 123 -7.83 6.67 -0.72
CA GLU A 123 -8.77 6.30 -1.78
C GLU A 123 -8.83 7.37 -2.87
N ALA A 124 -8.89 8.65 -2.47
CA ALA A 124 -8.88 9.76 -3.41
C ALA A 124 -7.60 9.74 -4.26
N MET A 125 -6.44 9.60 -3.61
CA MET A 125 -5.14 9.46 -4.26
C MET A 125 -5.09 8.27 -5.22
N PHE A 126 -5.62 7.12 -4.83
CA PHE A 126 -5.67 5.93 -5.68
C PHE A 126 -6.50 6.19 -6.95
N LEU A 127 -7.72 6.70 -6.80
CA LEU A 127 -8.62 6.98 -7.93
C LEU A 127 -8.06 8.07 -8.85
N ASP A 128 -7.45 9.11 -8.29
CA ASP A 128 -6.81 10.16 -9.08
C ASP A 128 -5.57 9.64 -9.82
N THR A 129 -4.80 8.73 -9.21
CA THR A 129 -3.68 8.05 -9.88
C THR A 129 -4.14 7.25 -11.10
N LEU A 130 -5.22 6.46 -10.97
CA LEU A 130 -5.79 5.72 -12.10
C LEU A 130 -6.21 6.69 -13.22
N LYS A 131 -6.87 7.79 -12.86
CA LYS A 131 -7.33 8.81 -13.80
C LYS A 131 -6.16 9.50 -14.52
N GLU A 132 -5.09 9.86 -13.81
CA GLU A 132 -3.92 10.52 -14.41
C GLU A 132 -3.13 9.58 -15.32
N VAL A 133 -3.07 8.29 -15.01
CA VAL A 133 -2.44 7.30 -15.91
C VAL A 133 -3.33 7.06 -17.14
N ALA A 134 -4.65 6.98 -16.97
CA ALA A 134 -5.59 6.81 -18.09
C ALA A 134 -5.42 7.89 -19.17
N LYS A 135 -5.26 9.16 -18.77
CA LYS A 135 -5.05 10.29 -19.70
C LYS A 135 -3.85 10.14 -20.65
N LYS A 136 -2.85 9.34 -20.25
CA LYS A 136 -1.59 9.17 -20.99
C LYS A 136 -1.47 7.79 -21.62
N ALA A 137 -2.46 6.92 -21.41
CA ALA A 137 -2.45 5.55 -21.87
C ALA A 137 -3.02 5.41 -23.30
N ASN A 138 -2.84 4.24 -23.90
CA ASN A 138 -3.59 3.88 -25.10
C ASN A 138 -5.09 3.72 -24.80
N GLU A 139 -5.92 3.69 -25.83
CA GLU A 139 -7.39 3.65 -25.72
C GLU A 139 -7.89 2.52 -24.80
N THR A 140 -7.46 1.28 -25.03
CA THR A 140 -7.91 0.12 -24.23
C THR A 140 -7.58 0.25 -22.74
N VAL A 141 -6.36 0.67 -22.42
CA VAL A 141 -5.93 0.88 -21.03
C VAL A 141 -6.67 2.08 -20.42
N SER A 142 -6.81 3.18 -21.18
CA SER A 142 -7.55 4.37 -20.76
C SER A 142 -8.99 4.05 -20.40
N ASP A 143 -9.71 3.33 -21.27
CA ASP A 143 -11.11 2.97 -21.05
C ASP A 143 -11.27 2.10 -19.81
N THR A 144 -10.42 1.07 -19.67
CA THR A 144 -10.44 0.18 -18.51
C THR A 144 -10.19 0.93 -17.20
N LEU A 145 -9.20 1.82 -17.17
CA LEU A 145 -8.89 2.61 -15.97
C LEU A 145 -10.01 3.60 -15.63
N ASN A 146 -10.61 4.25 -16.63
CA ASN A 146 -11.75 5.15 -16.40
C ASN A 146 -12.99 4.40 -15.88
N ASP A 147 -13.24 3.19 -16.37
CA ASP A 147 -14.30 2.32 -15.84
C ASP A 147 -14.04 1.94 -14.39
N LEU A 148 -12.80 1.59 -14.04
CA LEU A 148 -12.41 1.32 -12.65
C LEU A 148 -12.59 2.55 -11.76
N VAL A 149 -12.21 3.75 -12.21
CA VAL A 149 -12.43 5.00 -11.46
C VAL A 149 -13.92 5.25 -11.24
N ARG A 150 -14.75 5.09 -12.27
CA ARG A 150 -16.20 5.25 -12.16
C ARG A 150 -16.80 4.23 -11.18
N HIS A 151 -16.37 2.97 -11.27
CA HIS A 151 -16.84 1.93 -10.36
C HIS A 151 -16.43 2.21 -8.92
N GLY A 152 -15.17 2.55 -8.67
CA GLY A 152 -14.65 2.87 -7.33
C GLY A 152 -15.37 4.05 -6.69
N ARG A 153 -15.74 5.09 -7.45
CA ARG A 153 -16.52 6.22 -6.92
C ARG A 153 -17.95 5.86 -6.49
N VAL A 154 -18.54 4.83 -7.10
CA VAL A 154 -19.93 4.42 -6.83
C VAL A 154 -19.98 3.32 -5.78
N SER A 155 -19.11 2.31 -5.91
CA SER A 155 -19.09 1.11 -5.08
C SER A 155 -18.13 1.21 -3.90
N GLY A 156 -17.22 2.19 -3.91
CA GLY A 156 -16.04 2.23 -3.03
C GLY A 156 -14.90 1.36 -3.53
N THR A 157 -13.72 1.55 -2.94
CA THR A 157 -12.51 0.73 -3.13
C THR A 157 -12.20 -0.09 -1.88
N ALA A 158 -11.34 -1.11 -2.00
CA ALA A 158 -10.92 -1.87 -0.82
C ALA A 158 -10.17 -0.95 0.15
N VAL A 159 -9.28 -0.09 -0.36
CA VAL A 159 -8.55 0.88 0.46
C VAL A 159 -9.49 1.87 1.14
N GLY A 160 -10.53 2.38 0.45
CA GLY A 160 -11.49 3.31 1.05
C GLY A 160 -12.31 2.70 2.18
N GLN A 161 -12.74 1.44 2.02
CA GLN A 161 -13.40 0.70 3.10
C GLN A 161 -12.46 0.50 4.29
N LYS A 162 -11.21 0.10 4.02
CA LYS A 162 -10.20 -0.16 5.05
C LYS A 162 -9.83 1.10 5.83
N THR A 163 -9.62 2.23 5.15
CA THR A 163 -9.23 3.48 5.80
C THR A 163 -10.37 4.06 6.64
N THR A 164 -11.62 3.91 6.18
CA THR A 164 -12.81 4.27 6.97
C THR A 164 -12.94 3.43 8.24
N GLU A 165 -12.73 2.11 8.13
CA GLU A 165 -12.70 1.19 9.27
C GLU A 165 -11.63 1.60 10.29
N ILE A 166 -10.40 1.83 9.81
CA ILE A 166 -9.27 2.23 10.65
C ILE A 166 -9.53 3.57 11.34
N ALA A 167 -10.00 4.58 10.60
CA ALA A 167 -10.30 5.90 11.15
C ALA A 167 -11.35 5.83 12.27
N THR A 168 -12.37 4.99 12.09
CA THR A 168 -13.41 4.78 13.10
C THR A 168 -12.82 4.13 14.36
N LEU A 169 -12.03 3.07 14.19
CA LEU A 169 -11.40 2.34 15.30
C LEU A 169 -10.46 3.24 16.10
N LEU A 170 -9.58 3.98 15.43
CA LEU A 170 -8.60 4.85 16.08
C LEU A 170 -9.29 5.98 16.87
N ASN A 171 -10.37 6.57 16.33
CA ASN A 171 -11.16 7.58 17.03
C ASN A 171 -11.84 7.02 18.30
N GLN A 172 -12.40 5.82 18.21
CA GLN A 172 -13.04 5.15 19.36
C GLN A 172 -12.02 4.85 20.46
N GLN A 173 -10.92 4.18 20.12
CA GLN A 173 -9.85 3.84 21.07
C GLN A 173 -9.25 5.07 21.75
N PHE A 174 -9.06 6.18 21.00
CA PHE A 174 -8.51 7.40 21.58
C PHE A 174 -9.51 8.09 22.52
N SER A 175 -10.79 8.10 22.16
CA SER A 175 -11.84 8.69 23.01
C SER A 175 -12.01 7.95 24.33
N GLU A 176 -11.97 6.61 24.31
CA GLU A 176 -12.02 5.76 25.52
C GLU A 176 -10.84 6.07 26.48
N ARG A 177 -9.62 6.19 25.93
CA ARG A 177 -8.42 6.50 26.74
C ARG A 177 -8.45 7.90 27.34
N LEU A 178 -9.04 8.89 26.65
CA LEU A 178 -9.21 10.24 27.19
C LEU A 178 -10.26 10.28 28.31
N SER A 179 -11.37 9.53 28.18
CA SER A 179 -12.39 9.45 29.23
C SER A 179 -11.87 8.78 30.50
N ASP A 180 -10.93 7.83 30.38
CA ASP A 180 -10.29 7.15 31.51
C ASP A 180 -9.23 8.02 32.21
N THR A 181 -8.77 9.10 31.56
CA THR A 181 -7.70 10.00 32.05
C THR A 181 -8.25 11.37 32.50
N VAL A 182 -9.31 11.39 33.32
CA VAL A 182 -9.91 12.64 33.86
C VAL A 182 -9.08 13.31 34.98
N SER A 183 -7.84 12.92 35.27
CA SER A 183 -7.10 13.49 36.41
C SER A 183 -5.58 13.68 36.27
N ALA A 184 -5.05 13.85 35.07
CA ALA A 184 -3.67 14.33 34.95
C ALA A 184 -3.52 15.26 33.75
N GLY A 185 -3.99 16.50 33.93
CA GLY A 185 -3.54 17.60 33.10
C GLY A 185 -2.06 17.84 33.35
N VAL A 186 -1.21 17.57 32.36
CA VAL A 186 0.09 18.21 32.23
C VAL A 186 0.33 18.51 30.77
N ASP A 187 0.31 19.80 30.45
CA ASP A 187 1.04 20.38 29.32
C ASP A 187 2.49 19.92 29.38
N SER A 188 2.80 18.81 28.72
CA SER A 188 4.18 18.39 28.52
C SER A 188 4.47 18.49 27.03
N ALA A 189 5.12 19.59 26.66
CA ALA A 189 5.69 19.81 25.35
C ALA A 189 6.87 18.85 25.13
N ALA A 190 6.60 17.55 25.04
CA ALA A 190 7.54 16.57 24.56
C ALA A 190 7.39 16.49 23.04
N LYS A 191 8.15 17.31 22.32
CA LYS A 191 8.42 17.06 20.89
C LYS A 191 9.29 15.82 20.79
N VAL A 192 8.64 14.66 20.72
CA VAL A 192 9.26 13.43 20.24
C VAL A 192 8.59 13.12 18.92
N THR A 193 9.36 13.22 17.84
CA THR A 193 8.90 12.80 16.52
C THR A 193 8.69 11.29 16.58
N SER A 194 7.44 10.84 16.67
CA SER A 194 7.12 9.43 16.46
C SER A 194 7.47 9.10 15.01
N ASN A 195 8.42 8.21 14.81
CA ASN A 195 8.86 7.74 13.51
C ASN A 195 7.86 6.71 12.93
N LEU A 196 6.56 7.08 12.87
CA LEU A 196 5.46 6.23 12.42
C LEU A 196 5.73 5.58 11.06
N ALA A 197 6.30 6.35 10.13
CA ALA A 197 6.65 5.85 8.80
C ALA A 197 7.67 4.70 8.85
N TYR A 198 8.65 4.73 9.77
CA TYR A 198 9.63 3.64 9.91
C TYR A 198 9.00 2.39 10.54
N ALA A 199 8.12 2.58 11.53
CA ALA A 199 7.39 1.45 12.14
C ALA A 199 6.46 0.78 11.11
N ALA A 200 5.68 1.58 10.38
CA ALA A 200 4.81 1.09 9.31
C ALA A 200 5.60 0.40 8.19
N ALA A 201 6.76 0.95 7.79
CA ALA A 201 7.63 0.31 6.80
C ALA A 201 8.15 -1.05 7.29
N GLY A 202 8.51 -1.17 8.57
CA GLY A 202 8.91 -2.44 9.18
C GLY A 202 7.77 -3.48 9.19
N PHE A 203 6.54 -3.05 9.49
CA PHE A 203 5.35 -3.92 9.40
C PHE A 203 5.08 -4.37 7.96
N LEU A 204 5.20 -3.46 6.99
CA LEU A 204 5.03 -3.75 5.57
C LEU A 204 6.10 -4.71 5.05
N ASP A 205 7.35 -4.53 5.46
CA ASP A 205 8.44 -5.44 5.10
C ASP A 205 8.16 -6.85 5.64
N ALA A 206 7.75 -6.95 6.91
CA ALA A 206 7.37 -8.23 7.51
C ALA A 206 6.16 -8.88 6.80
N LEU A 207 5.18 -8.09 6.35
CA LEU A 207 4.04 -8.59 5.58
C LEU A 207 4.49 -9.08 4.20
N GLY A 208 5.28 -8.28 3.47
CA GLY A 208 5.79 -8.62 2.15
C GLY A 208 6.62 -9.91 2.17
N GLN A 209 7.46 -10.11 3.18
CA GLN A 209 8.24 -11.34 3.38
C GLN A 209 7.33 -12.57 3.57
N LYS A 210 6.26 -12.46 4.38
CA LYS A 210 5.30 -13.57 4.59
C LYS A 210 4.55 -13.94 3.32
N LEU A 211 4.13 -12.94 2.54
CA LEU A 211 3.43 -13.17 1.27
C LEU A 211 4.36 -13.82 0.24
N ASN A 212 5.62 -13.35 0.14
CA ASN A 212 6.61 -13.95 -0.74
C ASN A 212 6.94 -15.41 -0.36
N GLN A 213 7.00 -15.72 0.94
CA GLN A 213 7.19 -17.09 1.43
C GLN A 213 6.00 -18.00 1.05
N LYS A 214 4.77 -17.51 1.16
CA LYS A 214 3.56 -18.27 0.79
C LYS A 214 3.47 -18.54 -0.72
N SER A 215 3.88 -17.58 -1.55
CA SER A 215 3.92 -17.73 -3.02
C SER A 215 5.00 -18.72 -3.48
N THR A 216 6.07 -18.90 -2.70
CA THR A 216 7.16 -19.87 -2.99
C THR A 216 6.94 -21.24 -2.37
N SER A 217 6.08 -21.37 -1.35
CA SER A 217 5.82 -22.61 -0.62
C SER A 217 4.69 -23.48 -1.18
N ASN A 218 4.27 -23.30 -2.45
CA ASN A 218 3.31 -24.19 -3.10
C ASN A 218 4.04 -25.16 -4.06
N PRO A 219 4.62 -26.28 -3.58
CA PRO A 219 5.14 -27.32 -4.46
C PRO A 219 3.97 -28.13 -5.03
N ALA A 220 3.96 -28.30 -6.36
CA ALA A 220 3.02 -29.13 -7.09
C ALA A 220 2.93 -30.56 -6.50
N PRO A 221 1.76 -31.24 -6.61
CA PRO A 221 1.65 -32.62 -6.16
C PRO A 221 2.56 -33.51 -7.02
N ASN A 222 3.52 -34.15 -6.35
CA ASN A 222 4.42 -35.13 -6.93
C ASN A 222 3.60 -36.30 -7.52
N LYS A 223 3.49 -36.35 -8.85
CA LYS A 223 3.05 -37.55 -9.57
C LYS A 223 4.28 -38.40 -9.90
N SER A 224 4.36 -39.51 -9.18
CA SER A 224 4.70 -40.85 -9.69
C SER A 224 6.13 -41.12 -10.16
N LYS A 225 6.82 -41.99 -9.42
CA LYS A 225 7.17 -43.33 -9.90
C LYS A 225 7.07 -44.33 -8.76
#